data_AF-A0A3E0U5N1-F1
#
_entry.id   AF-A0A3E0U5N1-F1
#
_cell.length_a   1.000
_cell.length_b   1.000
_cell.length_c   1.000
_cell.angle_alpha   90.00
_cell.angle_beta   90.00
_cell.angle_gamma   90.00
#
_symmetry.space_group_name_H-M   'P 1'
#
loop_
_entity.id
_entity.type
_entity.pdbx_description
1 polymer ?
#
loop_
_entity_poly.entity_id
_entity_poly.type
_entity_poly.pdbx_seq_one_letter_code
_entity_poly.pdbx_strand_id
1 'polypeptide(L)'
;MYTSFFGLNDIPFSIAPNPDYLFLGDRHKEALSHLSYGLGDTGGFVLLTGEVGTGKTTISRRLLEQLPENTQVAFILNPTLSCLELLATICDELNVRYKKTGTTLKYLTDKIQQKLLSNQAEGINTLLIIDEAQHLQPEVLEQLRLLTNLETNTKKLLQVVLIGQPELQQLLQRRDLRQLAQRITARYHLLPLTRKEVALYIKHRLTVADCHRQLFKPSAIALIHKISKGIPRLINLLCDRALATAYGNNDSVVNRKTVLTASEQALGSEFHLTPWWQKKSLIAASIAANLAIVVAGAYWFGGYYQTQTQAETSTVNEAANEVANKDLSGSNAKLSSQKPVDESSSEQATLVESSELAQDVVQVSLNQSTQPEVLPAKVASVEIVPANMQNELANNNANLEQATERNLKPQSASEPIPAAEQNLDFDLSQLEGVSPELLAKVQQAVDDTEQQQPLAPAAPESPVPSLLDMPSHIQNSVPAMTFEVHIFATDGNGWVRVNGRERYEGDVVAGRVVLAQINQEDVVLELDGQQFSLPALSSW
;
A
#
# COMPACT_ATOMS: atom_id res chain seq x y z
N MET A 1 -14.18 -29.47 9.32
CA MET A 1 -14.66 -30.35 8.21
C MET A 1 -13.49 -30.79 7.34
N TYR A 2 -12.86 -29.92 6.53
CA TYR A 2 -11.66 -30.36 5.78
C TYR A 2 -10.52 -30.82 6.71
N THR A 3 -10.43 -30.25 7.91
CA THR A 3 -9.42 -30.58 8.93
C THR A 3 -9.34 -32.08 9.24
N SER A 4 -10.47 -32.72 9.56
CA SER A 4 -10.50 -34.16 9.84
C SER A 4 -10.19 -35.03 8.63
N PHE A 5 -10.65 -34.66 7.43
CA PHE A 5 -10.28 -35.34 6.17
C PHE A 5 -8.78 -35.24 5.88
N PHE A 6 -8.16 -34.11 6.21
CA PHE A 6 -6.72 -33.91 6.02
C PHE A 6 -5.85 -34.40 7.18
N GLY A 7 -6.42 -34.83 8.31
CA GLY A 7 -5.66 -35.21 9.50
C GLY A 7 -4.93 -34.00 10.10
N LEU A 8 -5.63 -32.88 10.21
CA LEU A 8 -5.17 -31.63 10.81
C LEU A 8 -5.88 -31.42 12.15
N ASN A 9 -5.12 -31.14 13.20
CA ASN A 9 -5.67 -30.89 14.54
C ASN A 9 -6.29 -29.48 14.67
N ASP A 10 -5.88 -28.54 13.82
CA ASP A 10 -6.33 -27.14 13.79
C ASP A 10 -6.40 -26.62 12.32
N ILE A 11 -6.77 -25.35 12.11
CA ILE A 11 -6.95 -24.70 10.80
C ILE A 11 -5.61 -24.05 10.37
N PRO A 12 -4.75 -24.75 9.58
CA PRO A 12 -3.37 -24.32 9.34
C PRO A 12 -3.24 -22.98 8.63
N PHE A 13 -4.27 -22.52 7.90
CA PHE A 13 -4.21 -21.29 7.11
C PHE A 13 -5.17 -20.21 7.59
N SER A 14 -5.56 -20.26 8.88
CA SER A 14 -6.30 -19.16 9.51
C SER A 14 -5.56 -17.82 9.36
N ILE A 15 -6.31 -16.77 9.06
CA ILE A 15 -5.82 -15.39 8.96
C ILE A 15 -5.71 -14.74 10.35
N ALA A 16 -6.37 -15.31 11.37
CA ALA A 16 -6.25 -14.85 12.75
C ALA A 16 -4.79 -15.00 13.25
N PRO A 17 -4.25 -14.01 13.99
CA PRO A 17 -2.87 -14.05 14.47
C PRO A 17 -2.72 -15.01 15.66
N ASN A 18 -2.23 -16.22 15.40
CA ASN A 18 -1.69 -17.12 16.43
C ASN A 18 -0.15 -17.10 16.36
N PRO A 19 0.58 -16.82 17.45
CA PRO A 19 2.05 -16.84 17.50
C PRO A 19 2.70 -18.14 17.01
N ASP A 20 2.13 -19.30 17.32
CA ASP A 20 2.70 -20.63 17.02
C ASP A 20 2.90 -20.85 15.52
N TYR A 21 2.01 -20.26 14.71
CA TYR A 21 2.04 -20.37 13.27
C TYR A 21 3.04 -19.43 12.57
N LEU A 22 3.71 -18.55 13.30
CA LEU A 22 4.66 -17.61 12.69
C LEU A 22 5.87 -18.35 12.10
N PHE A 23 5.97 -18.29 10.79
CA PHE A 23 7.16 -18.69 10.05
C PHE A 23 8.26 -17.62 10.18
N LEU A 24 9.21 -17.82 11.09
CA LEU A 24 10.44 -17.02 11.19
C LEU A 24 11.43 -17.38 10.08
N GLY A 25 11.09 -17.04 8.83
CA GLY A 25 12.03 -17.04 7.71
C GLY A 25 13.16 -16.03 7.93
N ASP A 26 14.28 -16.17 7.24
CA ASP A 26 15.50 -15.42 7.59
C ASP A 26 15.34 -13.89 7.49
N ARG A 27 14.52 -13.40 6.55
CA ARG A 27 14.10 -11.98 6.47
C ARG A 27 13.36 -11.47 7.70
N HIS A 28 12.60 -12.33 8.40
CA HIS A 28 11.92 -11.92 9.64
C HIS A 28 12.93 -11.82 10.80
N LYS A 29 13.98 -12.66 10.80
CA LYS A 29 15.09 -12.55 11.76
C LYS A 29 15.93 -11.30 11.50
N GLU A 30 16.25 -11.05 10.23
CA GLU A 30 16.94 -9.85 9.75
C GLU A 30 16.15 -8.58 10.13
N ALA A 31 14.84 -8.54 9.88
CA ALA A 31 13.96 -7.47 10.33
C ALA A 31 14.02 -7.26 11.85
N LEU A 32 13.86 -8.32 12.66
CA LEU A 32 13.97 -8.24 14.12
C LEU A 32 15.35 -7.74 14.56
N SER A 33 16.45 -8.19 13.94
CA SER A 33 17.80 -7.70 14.24
C SER A 33 17.97 -6.21 13.92
N HIS A 34 17.42 -5.72 12.81
CA HIS A 34 17.42 -4.28 12.49
C HIS A 34 16.56 -3.46 13.46
N LEU A 35 15.41 -4.00 13.90
CA LEU A 35 14.57 -3.38 14.92
C LEU A 35 15.33 -3.27 16.24
N SER A 36 15.81 -4.39 16.79
CA SER A 36 16.53 -4.42 18.08
C SER A 36 17.83 -3.61 18.07
N TYR A 37 18.54 -3.53 16.94
CA TYR A 37 19.70 -2.64 16.80
C TYR A 37 19.30 -1.15 16.83
N GLY A 38 18.18 -0.79 16.17
CA GLY A 38 17.64 0.58 16.20
C GLY A 38 17.11 1.00 17.58
N LEU A 39 16.80 0.03 18.45
CA LEU A 39 16.41 0.21 19.86
C LEU A 39 17.60 0.23 20.84
N GLY A 40 18.85 0.25 20.34
CA GLY A 40 20.04 0.43 21.16
C GLY A 40 20.22 1.86 21.71
N ASP A 41 21.35 2.10 22.38
CA ASP A 41 21.71 3.40 22.97
C ASP A 41 21.69 4.57 21.98
N THR A 42 21.79 4.30 20.68
CA THR A 42 21.74 5.29 19.60
C THR A 42 20.38 5.97 19.40
N GLY A 43 19.31 5.48 20.06
CA GLY A 43 18.01 6.12 20.28
C GLY A 43 17.43 7.03 19.18
N GLY A 44 16.34 6.61 18.53
CA GLY A 44 15.63 7.47 17.59
C GLY A 44 14.38 6.84 17.00
N PHE A 45 14.14 7.14 15.72
CA PHE A 45 13.09 6.49 14.94
C PHE A 45 13.61 5.23 14.26
N VAL A 46 12.80 4.19 14.26
CA VAL A 46 13.00 2.95 13.51
C VAL A 46 11.81 2.79 12.57
N LEU A 47 12.06 2.45 11.31
CA LEU A 47 11.03 2.35 10.28
C LEU A 47 10.93 0.92 9.72
N LEU A 48 9.81 0.25 9.97
CA LEU A 48 9.44 -1.01 9.34
C LEU A 48 8.33 -0.78 8.30
N THR A 49 8.62 -1.05 7.03
CA THR A 49 7.60 -0.94 5.97
C THR A 49 7.40 -2.27 5.25
N GLY A 50 6.30 -2.41 4.53
CA GLY A 50 6.04 -3.57 3.67
C GLY A 50 4.60 -3.62 3.18
N GLU A 51 4.39 -4.34 2.08
CA GLU A 51 3.08 -4.56 1.45
C GLU A 51 2.03 -5.10 2.44
N VAL A 52 0.74 -4.87 2.14
CA VAL A 52 -0.37 -5.36 2.97
C VAL A 52 -0.29 -6.88 3.15
N GLY A 53 -0.31 -7.35 4.39
CA GLY A 53 -0.30 -8.78 4.71
C GLY A 53 1.06 -9.48 4.56
N THR A 54 2.17 -8.74 4.49
CA THR A 54 3.56 -9.26 4.50
C THR A 54 3.99 -9.89 5.81
N GLY A 55 3.41 -9.48 6.94
CA GLY A 55 3.76 -9.99 8.28
C GLY A 55 4.14 -8.91 9.30
N LYS A 56 4.07 -7.61 8.96
CA LYS A 56 4.44 -6.48 9.84
C LYS A 56 3.95 -6.63 11.29
N THR A 57 2.63 -6.75 11.49
CA THR A 57 1.96 -6.88 12.81
C THR A 57 2.20 -8.24 13.49
N THR A 58 2.92 -9.16 12.84
CA THR A 58 3.41 -10.42 13.45
C THR A 58 4.88 -10.30 13.85
N ILE A 59 5.67 -9.49 13.13
CA ILE A 59 7.02 -9.06 13.57
C ILE A 59 6.91 -8.17 14.80
N SER A 60 5.97 -7.22 14.85
CA SER A 60 5.78 -6.37 16.04
C SER A 60 5.43 -7.16 17.29
N ARG A 61 4.56 -8.19 17.19
CA ARG A 61 4.28 -9.10 18.31
C ARG A 61 5.51 -9.86 18.79
N ARG A 62 6.33 -10.41 17.88
CA ARG A 62 7.60 -11.07 18.29
C ARG A 62 8.64 -10.09 18.81
N LEU A 63 8.65 -8.83 18.37
CA LEU A 63 9.47 -7.80 18.98
C LEU A 63 9.05 -7.61 20.45
N LEU A 64 7.75 -7.41 20.73
CA LEU A 64 7.21 -7.30 22.10
C LEU A 64 7.60 -8.50 22.99
N GLU A 65 7.50 -9.73 22.47
CA GLU A 65 7.92 -10.96 23.17
C GLU A 65 9.43 -11.08 23.39
N GLN A 66 10.26 -10.26 22.74
CA GLN A 66 11.72 -10.27 22.79
C GLN A 66 12.32 -9.01 23.44
N LEU A 67 11.49 -8.08 23.93
CA LEU A 67 11.98 -6.89 24.63
C LEU A 67 12.53 -7.25 26.03
N PRO A 68 13.59 -6.55 26.50
CA PRO A 68 14.03 -6.65 27.88
C PRO A 68 12.92 -6.26 28.88
N GLU A 69 12.85 -6.95 30.02
CA GLU A 69 11.84 -6.71 31.08
C GLU A 69 11.82 -5.26 31.58
N ASN A 70 12.94 -4.54 31.51
CA ASN A 70 13.03 -3.11 31.82
C ASN A 70 12.60 -2.20 30.66
N THR A 71 11.60 -2.59 29.87
CA THR A 71 11.08 -1.80 28.75
C THR A 71 9.58 -1.54 28.92
N GLN A 72 9.18 -0.29 29.16
CA GLN A 72 7.79 0.10 29.07
C GLN A 72 7.42 0.39 27.61
N VAL A 73 6.36 -0.23 27.11
CA VAL A 73 5.87 -0.05 25.75
C VAL A 73 4.52 0.64 25.73
N ALA A 74 4.32 1.52 24.75
CA ALA A 74 3.01 1.96 24.28
C ALA A 74 2.82 1.46 22.83
N PHE A 75 1.68 0.84 22.50
CA PHE A 75 1.44 0.21 21.20
C PHE A 75 0.15 0.68 20.54
N ILE A 76 0.29 1.64 19.64
CA ILE A 76 -0.82 2.28 18.92
C ILE A 76 -1.08 1.50 17.61
N LEU A 77 -2.16 0.71 17.59
CA LEU A 77 -2.58 -0.07 16.42
C LEU A 77 -3.31 0.76 15.35
N ASN A 78 -4.13 1.72 15.79
CA ASN A 78 -4.91 2.61 14.94
C ASN A 78 -4.47 4.05 15.24
N PRO A 79 -3.55 4.65 14.47
CA PRO A 79 -3.07 6.00 14.72
C PRO A 79 -4.20 7.03 14.57
N THR A 80 -4.29 7.93 15.54
CA THR A 80 -5.30 9.00 15.60
C THR A 80 -4.97 10.13 14.64
N LEU A 81 -5.98 10.87 14.19
CA LEU A 81 -5.81 11.94 13.21
C LEU A 81 -5.32 13.25 13.84
N SER A 82 -5.67 13.52 15.10
CA SER A 82 -5.23 14.72 15.82
C SER A 82 -3.96 14.50 16.64
N CYS A 83 -3.16 15.57 16.74
CA CYS A 83 -2.02 15.63 17.66
C CYS A 83 -2.43 15.45 19.12
N LEU A 84 -3.61 15.97 19.53
CA LEU A 84 -4.07 15.92 20.92
C LEU A 84 -4.49 14.49 21.29
N GLU A 85 -5.22 13.84 20.39
CA GLU A 85 -5.60 12.43 20.52
C GLU A 85 -4.35 11.55 20.65
N LEU A 86 -3.32 11.76 19.81
CA LEU A 86 -2.10 10.96 19.88
C LEU A 86 -1.42 11.09 21.26
N LEU A 87 -1.24 12.31 21.75
CA LEU A 87 -0.62 12.53 23.06
C LEU A 87 -1.48 11.95 24.21
N ALA A 88 -2.81 11.97 24.07
CA ALA A 88 -3.73 11.34 25.02
C ALA A 88 -3.61 9.80 25.00
N THR A 89 -3.57 9.18 23.81
CA THR A 89 -3.34 7.73 23.66
C THR A 89 -1.98 7.32 24.21
N ILE A 90 -0.92 8.09 23.96
CA ILE A 90 0.41 7.86 24.58
C ILE A 90 0.33 7.95 26.11
N CYS A 91 -0.45 8.88 26.66
CA CYS A 91 -0.67 8.95 28.11
C CYS A 91 -1.42 7.74 28.67
N ASP A 92 -2.54 7.33 28.05
CA ASP A 92 -3.32 6.17 28.49
C ASP A 92 -2.46 4.87 28.40
N GLU A 93 -1.76 4.63 27.28
CA GLU A 93 -0.86 3.48 27.09
C GLU A 93 0.31 3.47 28.10
N LEU A 94 1.00 4.59 28.30
CA LEU A 94 2.06 4.71 29.32
C LEU A 94 1.54 4.77 30.76
N ASN A 95 0.22 4.60 30.97
CA ASN A 95 -0.47 4.62 32.26
C ASN A 95 -0.27 5.95 33.05
N VAL A 96 -0.16 7.07 32.33
CA VAL A 96 0.03 8.41 32.86
C VAL A 96 -1.32 9.06 33.18
N ARG A 97 -1.52 9.48 34.42
CA ARG A 97 -2.76 10.17 34.83
C ARG A 97 -2.77 11.63 34.39
N TYR A 98 -3.77 12.01 33.61
CA TYR A 98 -4.02 13.37 33.11
C TYR A 98 -5.51 13.74 33.27
N LYS A 99 -5.84 15.04 33.35
CA LYS A 99 -7.24 15.52 33.28
C LYS A 99 -7.80 15.24 31.88
N LYS A 100 -9.01 14.70 31.73
CA LYS A 100 -9.59 14.42 30.39
C LYS A 100 -10.35 15.60 29.76
N THR A 101 -10.74 16.62 30.53
CA THR A 101 -11.37 17.86 30.04
C THR A 101 -10.40 19.04 30.06
N GLY A 102 -10.50 19.95 29.09
CA GLY A 102 -9.65 21.15 28.99
C GLY A 102 -8.16 20.86 28.76
N THR A 103 -7.84 19.74 28.10
CA THR A 103 -6.46 19.36 27.78
C THR A 103 -5.86 20.28 26.72
N THR A 104 -4.57 20.59 26.90
CA THR A 104 -3.75 21.25 25.87
C THR A 104 -2.62 20.32 25.46
N LEU A 105 -2.11 20.47 24.23
CA LEU A 105 -0.94 19.72 23.75
C LEU A 105 0.22 19.82 24.73
N LYS A 106 0.53 21.05 25.20
CA LYS A 106 1.58 21.28 26.20
C LYS A 106 1.36 20.46 27.47
N TYR A 107 0.16 20.46 28.06
CA TYR A 107 -0.09 19.72 29.31
C TYR A 107 0.12 18.21 29.15
N LEU A 108 -0.20 17.64 27.97
CA LEU A 108 0.05 16.23 27.67
C LEU A 108 1.55 15.97 27.43
N THR A 109 2.25 16.85 26.70
CA THR A 109 3.72 16.78 26.51
C THR A 109 4.46 16.88 27.84
N ASP A 110 4.11 17.83 28.71
CA ASP A 110 4.69 18.00 30.05
C ASP A 110 4.47 16.72 30.89
N LYS A 111 3.32 16.04 30.74
CA LYS A 111 2.99 14.78 31.42
C LYS A 111 3.77 13.58 30.88
N ILE A 112 3.93 13.48 29.57
CA ILE A 112 4.76 12.46 28.92
C ILE A 112 6.22 12.66 29.34
N GLN A 113 6.76 13.88 29.27
CA GLN A 113 8.12 14.20 29.69
C GLN A 113 8.39 13.81 31.16
N GLN A 114 7.45 14.06 32.07
CA GLN A 114 7.56 13.63 33.48
C GLN A 114 7.67 12.10 33.60
N LYS A 115 6.86 11.33 32.86
CA LYS A 115 6.93 9.87 32.86
C LYS A 115 8.22 9.34 32.24
N LEU A 116 8.66 9.91 31.12
CA LEU A 116 9.90 9.56 30.43
C LEU A 116 11.14 9.77 31.31
N LEU A 117 11.19 10.86 32.09
CA LEU A 117 12.26 11.11 33.06
C LEU A 117 12.22 10.15 34.27
N SER A 118 11.02 9.80 34.77
CA SER A 118 10.86 8.79 35.82
C SER A 118 11.39 7.43 35.36
N ASN A 119 10.94 6.97 34.18
CA ASN A 119 11.40 5.73 33.56
C ASN A 119 12.93 5.69 33.44
N GLN A 120 13.57 6.77 32.95
CA GLN A 120 15.03 6.83 32.86
C GLN A 120 15.71 6.72 34.22
N ALA A 121 15.22 7.41 35.25
CA ALA A 121 15.76 7.34 36.61
C ALA A 121 15.60 5.94 37.24
N GLU A 122 14.56 5.22 36.85
CA GLU A 122 14.27 3.83 37.23
C GLU A 122 15.04 2.79 36.37
N GLY A 123 15.81 3.23 35.35
CA GLY A 123 16.52 2.34 34.42
C GLY A 123 15.63 1.67 33.37
N ILE A 124 14.40 2.16 33.20
CA ILE A 124 13.38 1.65 32.28
C ILE A 124 13.49 2.38 30.93
N ASN A 125 13.62 1.61 29.85
CA ASN A 125 13.55 2.12 28.48
C ASN A 125 12.08 2.40 28.12
N THR A 126 11.80 3.50 27.41
CA THR A 126 10.44 3.78 26.90
C THR A 126 10.37 3.66 25.39
N LEU A 127 9.49 2.78 24.91
CA LEU A 127 9.29 2.47 23.51
C LEU A 127 7.85 2.77 23.08
N LEU A 128 7.69 3.59 22.05
CA LEU A 128 6.43 3.81 21.36
C LEU A 128 6.44 3.04 20.02
N ILE A 129 5.51 2.12 19.84
CA ILE A 129 5.29 1.42 18.57
C ILE A 129 3.97 1.94 17.96
N ILE A 130 3.99 2.31 16.69
CA ILE A 130 2.79 2.73 15.95
C ILE A 130 2.67 1.84 14.70
N ASP A 131 1.58 1.08 14.57
CA ASP A 131 1.27 0.31 13.35
C ASP A 131 0.38 1.12 12.39
N GLU A 132 0.35 0.70 11.13
CA GLU A 132 -0.34 1.37 10.01
C GLU A 132 -0.10 2.91 9.96
N ALA A 133 1.12 3.32 10.32
CA ALA A 133 1.55 4.70 10.53
C ALA A 133 1.54 5.59 9.25
N GLN A 134 1.24 5.04 8.07
CA GLN A 134 0.94 5.85 6.87
C GLN A 134 -0.33 6.71 7.00
N HIS A 135 -1.21 6.42 7.98
CA HIS A 135 -2.41 7.21 8.25
C HIS A 135 -2.15 8.43 9.18
N LEU A 136 -0.93 8.59 9.71
CA LEU A 136 -0.56 9.77 10.49
C LEU A 136 -0.47 11.01 9.58
N GLN A 137 -1.07 12.12 10.02
CA GLN A 137 -0.88 13.40 9.35
C GLN A 137 0.57 13.92 9.54
N PRO A 138 1.12 14.72 8.60
CA PRO A 138 2.47 15.27 8.71
C PRO A 138 2.71 16.05 10.00
N GLU A 139 1.72 16.81 10.50
CA GLU A 139 1.82 17.57 11.75
C GLU A 139 1.97 16.64 12.97
N VAL A 140 1.26 15.51 12.97
CA VAL A 140 1.31 14.51 14.04
C VAL A 140 2.68 13.81 14.08
N LEU A 141 3.25 13.52 12.91
CA LEU A 141 4.63 13.04 12.78
C LEU A 141 5.64 14.10 13.25
N GLU A 142 5.42 15.38 12.97
CA GLU A 142 6.26 16.45 13.49
C GLU A 142 6.16 16.58 15.02
N GLN A 143 5.00 16.37 15.64
CA GLN A 143 4.90 16.27 17.11
C GLN A 143 5.70 15.08 17.67
N LEU A 144 5.70 13.92 17.00
CA LEU A 144 6.58 12.81 17.36
C LEU A 144 8.07 13.17 17.24
N ARG A 145 8.45 13.99 16.24
CA ARG A 145 9.81 14.55 16.13
C ARG A 145 10.16 15.46 17.31
N LEU A 146 9.17 16.20 17.83
CA LEU A 146 9.34 17.06 19.00
C LEU A 146 9.47 16.25 20.30
N LEU A 147 8.66 15.20 20.52
CA LEU A 147 8.81 14.30 21.68
C LEU A 147 10.19 13.61 21.71
N THR A 148 10.73 13.22 20.55
CA THR A 148 12.06 12.59 20.45
C THR A 148 13.24 13.59 20.56
N ASN A 149 12.99 14.88 20.79
CA ASN A 149 14.00 15.81 21.31
C ASN A 149 14.25 15.62 22.82
N LEU A 150 13.37 14.92 23.54
CA LEU A 150 13.51 14.73 24.98
C LEU A 150 14.66 13.75 25.25
N GLU A 151 15.80 14.30 25.63
CA GLU A 151 17.05 13.60 25.88
C GLU A 151 17.79 14.19 27.09
N THR A 152 18.60 13.37 27.75
CA THR A 152 19.68 13.87 28.62
C THR A 152 20.98 13.93 27.85
N ASN A 153 22.01 14.51 28.48
CA ASN A 153 23.40 14.56 27.97
C ASN A 153 24.01 13.18 27.61
N THR A 154 23.34 12.06 27.93
CA THR A 154 23.83 10.70 27.76
C THR A 154 22.90 9.76 26.99
N LYS A 155 21.57 9.94 27.04
CA LYS A 155 20.59 9.05 26.37
C LYS A 155 19.32 9.78 25.92
N LYS A 156 18.71 9.33 24.82
CA LYS A 156 17.32 9.65 24.46
C LYS A 156 16.36 9.04 25.49
N LEU A 157 15.23 9.70 25.74
CA LEU A 157 14.22 9.20 26.67
C LEU A 157 13.11 8.37 26.01
N LEU A 158 12.87 8.58 24.71
CA LEU A 158 11.83 7.92 23.93
C LEU A 158 12.39 7.33 22.64
N GLN A 159 12.13 6.04 22.41
CA GLN A 159 12.37 5.35 21.14
C GLN A 159 11.04 5.18 20.39
N VAL A 160 11.04 5.31 19.06
CA VAL A 160 9.81 5.22 18.25
C VAL A 160 9.98 4.24 17.09
N VAL A 161 9.15 3.20 17.05
CA VAL A 161 9.05 2.27 15.91
C VAL A 161 7.80 2.60 15.10
N LEU A 162 8.01 3.15 13.90
CA LEU A 162 6.95 3.39 12.92
C LEU A 162 6.83 2.16 12.01
N ILE A 163 5.65 1.55 12.01
CA ILE A 163 5.32 0.38 11.19
C ILE A 163 4.22 0.79 10.20
N GLY A 164 4.40 0.49 8.91
CA GLY A 164 3.44 0.95 7.90
C GLY A 164 3.60 0.36 6.50
N GLN A 165 2.82 0.87 5.56
CA GLN A 165 2.81 0.49 4.15
C GLN A 165 3.84 1.34 3.35
N PRO A 166 4.17 1.02 2.08
CA PRO A 166 5.19 1.75 1.31
C PRO A 166 4.96 3.27 1.20
N GLU A 167 3.71 3.70 1.27
CA GLU A 167 3.24 5.09 1.27
C GLU A 167 3.87 5.91 2.40
N LEU A 168 4.15 5.28 3.56
CA LEU A 168 4.88 5.92 4.65
C LEU A 168 6.29 6.34 4.23
N GLN A 169 6.98 5.57 3.37
CA GLN A 169 8.28 6.00 2.83
C GLN A 169 8.17 7.22 1.93
N GLN A 170 7.08 7.33 1.17
CA GLN A 170 6.83 8.45 0.25
C GLN A 170 6.46 9.72 1.04
N LEU A 171 5.59 9.57 2.03
CA LEU A 171 5.22 10.63 2.98
C LEU A 171 6.46 11.17 3.71
N LEU A 172 7.37 10.30 4.15
CA LEU A 172 8.66 10.68 4.75
C LEU A 172 9.68 11.32 3.79
N GLN A 173 9.40 11.40 2.48
CA GLN A 173 10.24 12.12 1.51
C GLN A 173 9.77 13.57 1.26
N ARG A 174 8.58 13.94 1.75
CA ARG A 174 8.04 15.31 1.66
C ARG A 174 9.01 16.32 2.31
N ARG A 175 8.96 17.59 1.85
CA ARG A 175 9.93 18.64 2.21
C ARG A 175 9.84 19.06 3.68
N ASP A 176 8.63 19.03 4.24
CA ASP A 176 8.30 19.27 5.65
C ASP A 176 8.94 18.20 6.56
N LEU A 177 8.73 16.92 6.28
CA LEU A 177 9.12 15.80 7.13
C LEU A 177 10.60 15.39 7.03
N ARG A 178 11.42 16.11 6.25
CA ARG A 178 12.87 15.82 6.09
C ARG A 178 13.62 15.73 7.41
N GLN A 179 13.26 16.56 8.41
CA GLN A 179 13.91 16.56 9.72
C GLN A 179 13.62 15.28 10.53
N LEU A 180 12.42 14.71 10.42
CA LEU A 180 12.11 13.40 11.02
C LEU A 180 12.77 12.29 10.22
N ALA A 181 12.73 12.35 8.90
CA ALA A 181 13.32 11.35 8.01
C ALA A 181 14.84 11.16 8.22
N GLN A 182 15.56 12.21 8.64
CA GLN A 182 16.97 12.19 9.04
C GLN A 182 17.23 11.55 10.41
N ARG A 183 16.21 11.43 11.28
CA ARG A 183 16.30 10.80 12.61
C ARG A 183 15.94 9.31 12.61
N ILE A 184 15.70 8.74 11.43
CA ILE A 184 15.41 7.32 11.27
C ILE A 184 16.74 6.56 11.24
N THR A 185 17.12 5.98 12.38
CA THR A 185 18.40 5.29 12.62
C THR A 185 18.47 3.95 11.89
N ALA A 186 17.32 3.26 11.75
CA ALA A 186 17.20 2.00 11.03
C ALA A 186 15.95 2.00 10.14
N ARG A 187 16.10 1.53 8.90
CA ARG A 187 15.02 1.35 7.91
C ARG A 187 15.03 -0.09 7.41
N TYR A 188 13.91 -0.79 7.54
CA TYR A 188 13.71 -2.12 6.95
C TYR A 188 12.45 -2.15 6.08
N HIS A 189 12.50 -2.92 5.00
CA HIS A 189 11.39 -3.11 4.08
C HIS A 189 11.13 -4.61 3.88
N LEU A 190 10.00 -5.08 4.41
CA LEU A 190 9.61 -6.49 4.46
C LEU A 190 9.11 -6.99 3.11
N LEU A 191 10.03 -7.57 2.34
CA LEU A 191 9.78 -8.10 1.00
C LEU A 191 8.92 -9.39 1.01
N PRO A 192 7.95 -9.55 0.09
CA PRO A 192 7.18 -10.79 -0.10
C PRO A 192 8.04 -12.06 -0.27
N LEU A 193 7.53 -13.19 0.23
CA LEU A 193 8.24 -14.47 0.27
C LEU A 193 8.55 -15.01 -1.13
N THR A 194 9.80 -15.38 -1.40
CA THR A 194 10.19 -16.06 -2.64
C THR A 194 9.55 -17.45 -2.75
N ARG A 195 9.51 -18.02 -3.96
CA ARG A 195 8.95 -19.37 -4.21
C ARG A 195 9.54 -20.47 -3.30
N LYS A 196 10.80 -20.34 -2.86
CA LYS A 196 11.42 -21.26 -1.90
C LYS A 196 10.83 -21.06 -0.50
N GLU A 197 10.77 -19.82 -0.03
CA GLU A 197 10.18 -19.46 1.26
C GLU A 197 8.68 -19.80 1.32
N VAL A 198 7.91 -19.64 0.24
CA VAL A 198 6.49 -20.05 0.19
C VAL A 198 6.32 -21.56 0.40
N ALA A 199 7.23 -22.38 -0.12
CA ALA A 199 7.21 -23.83 0.12
C ALA A 199 7.51 -24.16 1.60
N LEU A 200 8.46 -23.45 2.21
CA LEU A 200 8.80 -23.58 3.64
C LEU A 200 7.67 -23.07 4.54
N TYR A 201 7.03 -21.96 4.19
CA TYR A 201 5.89 -21.35 4.89
C TYR A 201 4.67 -22.31 4.93
N ILE A 202 4.31 -22.87 3.78
CA ILE A 202 3.21 -23.85 3.66
C ILE A 202 3.55 -25.10 4.48
N LYS A 203 4.80 -25.61 4.40
CA LYS A 203 5.24 -26.74 5.22
C LYS A 203 5.19 -26.41 6.72
N HIS A 204 5.62 -25.22 7.13
CA HIS A 204 5.63 -24.77 8.52
C HIS A 204 4.22 -24.77 9.09
N ARG A 205 3.28 -24.08 8.45
CA ARG A 205 1.90 -24.00 8.95
C ARG A 205 1.18 -25.36 8.96
N LEU A 206 1.47 -26.25 8.00
CA LEU A 206 0.99 -27.63 8.07
C LEU A 206 1.61 -28.42 9.23
N THR A 207 2.90 -28.21 9.51
CA THR A 207 3.61 -28.89 10.61
C THR A 207 3.10 -28.45 11.99
N VAL A 208 2.75 -27.18 12.17
CA VAL A 208 2.13 -26.66 13.41
C VAL A 208 0.73 -27.25 13.62
N ALA A 209 -0.02 -27.52 12.54
CA ALA A 209 -1.30 -28.24 12.59
C ALA A 209 -1.16 -29.78 12.59
N ASP A 210 -0.01 -30.31 13.02
CA ASP A 210 0.34 -31.74 13.14
C ASP A 210 0.37 -32.55 11.82
N CYS A 211 0.45 -31.86 10.68
CA CYS A 211 0.46 -32.47 9.35
C CYS A 211 1.84 -32.43 8.70
N HIS A 212 2.61 -33.50 8.90
CA HIS A 212 3.92 -33.68 8.26
C HIS A 212 3.85 -34.10 6.78
N ARG A 213 2.67 -34.50 6.27
CA ARG A 213 2.50 -34.99 4.89
C ARG A 213 2.39 -33.85 3.87
N GLN A 214 2.88 -34.08 2.65
CA GLN A 214 2.86 -33.09 1.57
C GLN A 214 1.47 -32.96 0.95
N LEU A 215 0.61 -32.09 1.52
CA LEU A 215 -0.72 -31.81 0.98
C LEU A 215 -0.72 -31.03 -0.35
N PHE A 216 0.38 -30.38 -0.73
CA PHE A 216 0.45 -29.54 -1.93
C PHE A 216 1.55 -30.02 -2.88
N LYS A 217 1.21 -30.30 -4.15
CA LYS A 217 2.22 -30.65 -5.16
C LYS A 217 3.14 -29.44 -5.49
N PRO A 218 4.40 -29.64 -5.92
CA PRO A 218 5.30 -28.53 -6.28
C PRO A 218 4.75 -27.59 -7.38
N SER A 219 3.86 -28.09 -8.24
CA SER A 219 3.14 -27.30 -9.26
C SER A 219 1.97 -26.49 -8.70
N ALA A 220 1.36 -26.91 -7.58
CA ALA A 220 0.39 -26.14 -6.82
C ALA A 220 1.11 -25.00 -6.07
N ILE A 221 2.20 -25.29 -5.36
CA ILE A 221 3.02 -24.28 -4.64
C ILE A 221 3.56 -23.21 -5.61
N ALA A 222 4.02 -23.62 -6.79
CA ALA A 222 4.46 -22.68 -7.84
C ALA A 222 3.34 -21.76 -8.34
N LEU A 223 2.10 -22.26 -8.40
CA LEU A 223 0.93 -21.45 -8.77
C LEU A 223 0.50 -20.52 -7.63
N ILE A 224 0.48 -21.00 -6.38
CA ILE A 224 0.19 -20.19 -5.18
C ILE A 224 1.13 -18.99 -5.13
N HIS A 225 2.45 -19.18 -5.24
CA HIS A 225 3.42 -18.08 -5.29
C HIS A 225 3.19 -17.12 -6.47
N LYS A 226 2.80 -17.62 -7.66
CA LYS A 226 2.51 -16.77 -8.82
C LYS A 226 1.29 -15.87 -8.57
N ILE A 227 0.27 -16.38 -7.89
CA ILE A 227 -0.97 -15.65 -7.59
C ILE A 227 -0.75 -14.67 -6.43
N SER A 228 -0.23 -15.16 -5.30
CA SER A 228 -0.02 -14.36 -4.09
C SER A 228 1.10 -13.33 -4.19
N LYS A 229 1.94 -13.41 -5.23
CA LYS A 229 3.22 -12.68 -5.36
C LYS A 229 4.17 -12.88 -4.15
N GLY A 230 3.96 -13.93 -3.36
CA GLY A 230 4.69 -14.17 -2.11
C GLY A 230 4.08 -13.59 -0.82
N ILE A 231 2.92 -12.93 -0.89
CA ILE A 231 2.28 -12.27 0.27
C ILE A 231 1.62 -13.32 1.20
N PRO A 232 2.05 -13.47 2.47
CA PRO A 232 1.50 -14.44 3.43
C PRO A 232 -0.03 -14.42 3.58
N ARG A 233 -0.67 -13.23 3.67
CA ARG A 233 -2.14 -13.14 3.77
C ARG A 233 -2.85 -13.78 2.57
N LEU A 234 -2.33 -13.59 1.35
CA LEU A 234 -2.86 -14.21 0.14
C LEU A 234 -2.50 -15.71 0.04
N ILE A 235 -1.31 -16.11 0.50
CA ILE A 235 -0.93 -17.53 0.58
C ILE A 235 -1.90 -18.29 1.49
N ASN A 236 -2.20 -17.75 2.69
CA ASN A 236 -3.17 -18.33 3.62
C ASN A 236 -4.55 -18.50 2.98
N LEU A 237 -5.11 -17.43 2.42
CA LEU A 237 -6.42 -17.45 1.78
C LEU A 237 -6.50 -18.50 0.65
N LEU A 238 -5.47 -18.55 -0.21
CA LEU A 238 -5.40 -19.54 -1.31
C LEU A 238 -5.24 -20.98 -0.80
N CYS A 239 -4.48 -21.20 0.27
CA CYS A 239 -4.26 -22.54 0.82
C CYS A 239 -5.49 -23.06 1.57
N ASP A 240 -6.16 -22.22 2.36
CA ASP A 240 -7.43 -22.56 3.01
C ASP A 240 -8.51 -22.93 1.99
N ARG A 241 -8.74 -22.06 0.99
CA ARG A 241 -9.70 -22.34 -0.08
C ARG A 241 -9.31 -23.58 -0.87
N ALA A 242 -8.04 -23.79 -1.21
CA ALA A 242 -7.61 -24.97 -1.96
C ALA A 242 -7.75 -26.28 -1.17
N LEU A 243 -7.62 -26.27 0.16
CA LEU A 243 -7.97 -27.43 1.00
C LEU A 243 -9.49 -27.65 1.02
N ALA A 244 -10.29 -26.60 1.13
CA ALA A 244 -11.75 -26.72 1.07
C ALA A 244 -12.24 -27.26 -0.29
N THR A 245 -11.70 -26.78 -1.42
CA THR A 245 -11.98 -27.30 -2.76
C THR A 245 -11.50 -28.75 -2.93
N ALA A 246 -10.32 -29.10 -2.39
CA ALA A 246 -9.81 -30.47 -2.43
C ALA A 246 -10.72 -31.44 -1.66
N TYR A 247 -11.14 -31.06 -0.44
CA TYR A 247 -12.11 -31.80 0.36
C TYR A 247 -13.44 -32.02 -0.39
N GLY A 248 -14.00 -30.97 -1.01
CA GLY A 248 -15.22 -31.06 -1.82
C GLY A 248 -15.12 -32.02 -3.02
N ASN A 249 -13.90 -32.19 -3.56
CA ASN A 249 -13.61 -33.13 -4.66
C ASN A 249 -13.19 -34.53 -4.18
N ASN A 250 -13.03 -34.76 -2.87
CA ASN A 250 -12.32 -35.90 -2.28
C ASN A 250 -10.84 -36.05 -2.76
N ASP A 251 -10.21 -34.96 -3.22
CA ASP A 251 -8.79 -34.89 -3.58
C ASP A 251 -7.92 -34.99 -2.30
N SER A 252 -7.17 -36.07 -2.13
CA SER A 252 -6.26 -36.25 -0.98
C SER A 252 -4.99 -35.38 -1.03
N VAL A 253 -4.70 -34.74 -2.17
CA VAL A 253 -3.56 -33.85 -2.40
C VAL A 253 -3.97 -32.70 -3.32
N VAL A 254 -3.71 -31.46 -2.90
CA VAL A 254 -3.98 -30.23 -3.65
C VAL A 254 -3.17 -30.17 -4.94
N ASN A 255 -3.89 -30.15 -6.07
CA ASN A 255 -3.34 -30.08 -7.41
C ASN A 255 -3.33 -28.64 -7.96
N ARG A 256 -2.58 -28.41 -9.05
CA ARG A 256 -2.57 -27.11 -9.74
C ARG A 256 -3.97 -26.67 -10.22
N LYS A 257 -4.82 -27.61 -10.64
CA LYS A 257 -6.24 -27.34 -11.00
C LYS A 257 -7.02 -26.85 -9.79
N THR A 258 -6.90 -27.54 -8.66
CA THR A 258 -7.56 -27.20 -7.39
C THR A 258 -7.20 -25.79 -6.92
N VAL A 259 -5.93 -25.40 -7.00
CA VAL A 259 -5.48 -24.02 -6.69
C VAL A 259 -6.08 -22.97 -7.64
N LEU A 260 -6.25 -23.29 -8.93
CA LEU A 260 -6.83 -22.34 -9.88
C LEU A 260 -8.30 -22.05 -9.54
N THR A 261 -9.12 -23.09 -9.39
CA THR A 261 -10.53 -22.96 -8.96
C THR A 261 -10.66 -22.29 -7.59
N ALA A 262 -9.79 -22.63 -6.64
CA ALA A 262 -9.75 -21.96 -5.34
C ALA A 262 -9.35 -20.48 -5.44
N SER A 263 -8.53 -20.08 -6.42
CA SER A 263 -8.13 -18.68 -6.59
C SER A 263 -9.24 -17.81 -7.16
N GLU A 264 -10.06 -18.34 -8.07
CA GLU A 264 -11.26 -17.69 -8.60
C GLU A 264 -12.30 -17.48 -7.47
N GLN A 265 -12.44 -18.48 -6.58
CA GLN A 265 -13.29 -18.42 -5.38
C GLN A 265 -12.73 -17.51 -4.26
N ALA A 266 -11.40 -17.26 -4.24
CA ALA A 266 -10.73 -16.51 -3.18
C ALA A 266 -10.57 -15.01 -3.50
N LEU A 267 -10.34 -14.68 -4.77
CA LEU A 267 -9.91 -13.35 -5.22
C LEU A 267 -10.93 -12.67 -6.16
N GLY A 268 -12.05 -13.32 -6.45
CA GLY A 268 -13.06 -12.84 -7.38
C GLY A 268 -12.67 -12.99 -8.85
N SER A 269 -13.58 -12.57 -9.73
CA SER A 269 -13.43 -12.65 -11.19
C SER A 269 -12.32 -11.75 -11.75
N GLU A 270 -11.87 -10.74 -11.01
CA GLU A 270 -10.82 -9.81 -11.46
C GLU A 270 -9.44 -10.47 -11.59
N PHE A 271 -9.18 -11.57 -10.85
CA PHE A 271 -7.88 -12.23 -10.86
C PHE A 271 -7.68 -13.21 -12.04
N HIS A 272 -7.92 -12.74 -13.27
CA HIS A 272 -7.70 -13.55 -14.47
C HIS A 272 -6.21 -13.81 -14.75
N LEU A 273 -5.72 -14.97 -14.28
CA LEU A 273 -4.46 -15.57 -14.73
C LEU A 273 -4.53 -15.95 -16.23
N THR A 274 -4.26 -14.99 -17.12
CA THR A 274 -4.13 -15.28 -18.55
C THR A 274 -3.11 -16.41 -18.78
N PRO A 275 -3.54 -17.57 -19.33
CA PRO A 275 -2.61 -18.63 -19.67
C PRO A 275 -1.75 -18.18 -20.85
N TRP A 276 -0.53 -18.68 -20.91
CA TRP A 276 0.48 -18.23 -21.89
C TRP A 276 -0.03 -18.25 -23.34
N TRP A 277 -0.77 -19.28 -23.74
CA TRP A 277 -1.39 -19.42 -25.07
C TRP A 277 -2.48 -18.39 -25.40
N GLN A 278 -2.99 -17.63 -24.43
CA GLN A 278 -3.95 -16.53 -24.62
C GLN A 278 -3.28 -15.13 -24.58
N LYS A 279 -1.95 -15.05 -24.51
CA LYS A 279 -1.27 -13.76 -24.70
C LYS A 279 -1.55 -13.23 -26.11
N LYS A 280 -2.03 -11.98 -26.21
CA LYS A 280 -2.31 -11.30 -27.50
C LYS A 280 -1.13 -11.37 -28.48
N SER A 281 0.12 -11.32 -27.99
CA SER A 281 1.32 -11.47 -28.81
C SER A 281 1.52 -12.87 -29.42
N LEU A 282 1.11 -13.95 -28.75
CA LEU A 282 1.18 -15.31 -29.31
C LEU A 282 0.03 -15.56 -30.30
N ILE A 283 -1.14 -14.99 -30.05
CA ILE A 283 -2.24 -14.98 -31.01
C ILE A 283 -1.82 -14.21 -32.28
N ALA A 284 -1.27 -13.00 -32.13
CA ALA A 284 -0.73 -12.22 -33.24
C ALA A 284 0.39 -12.97 -34.01
N ALA A 285 1.30 -13.65 -33.30
CA ALA A 285 2.32 -14.49 -33.93
C ALA A 285 1.72 -15.66 -34.73
N SER A 286 0.67 -16.32 -34.22
CA SER A 286 -0.03 -17.38 -34.98
C SER A 286 -0.77 -16.86 -36.21
N ILE A 287 -1.35 -15.66 -36.14
CA ILE A 287 -2.00 -15.00 -37.29
C ILE A 287 -0.94 -14.62 -38.34
N ALA A 288 0.17 -14.01 -37.92
CA ALA A 288 1.28 -13.66 -38.81
C ALA A 288 1.92 -14.89 -39.47
N ALA A 289 2.07 -15.99 -38.73
CA ALA A 289 2.56 -17.25 -39.28
C ALA A 289 1.61 -17.85 -40.33
N ASN A 290 0.30 -17.84 -40.08
CA ASN A 290 -0.69 -18.28 -41.08
C ASN A 290 -0.72 -17.36 -42.30
N LEU A 291 -0.62 -16.04 -42.11
CA LEU A 291 -0.54 -15.07 -43.22
C LEU A 291 0.70 -15.32 -44.08
N ALA A 292 1.86 -15.57 -43.46
CA ALA A 292 3.09 -15.90 -44.18
C ALA A 292 2.97 -17.22 -44.98
N ILE A 293 2.31 -18.24 -44.43
CA ILE A 293 2.04 -19.50 -45.14
C ILE A 293 1.11 -19.26 -46.34
N VAL A 294 0.06 -18.45 -46.19
CA VAL A 294 -0.86 -18.10 -47.28
C VAL A 294 -0.15 -17.31 -48.38
N VAL A 295 0.69 -16.33 -48.03
CA VAL A 295 1.47 -15.53 -48.99
C VAL A 295 2.49 -16.41 -49.73
N ALA A 296 3.21 -17.30 -49.02
CA ALA A 296 4.14 -18.24 -49.63
C ALA A 296 3.42 -19.22 -50.57
N GLY A 297 2.26 -19.76 -50.17
CA GLY A 297 1.44 -20.63 -51.01
C GLY A 297 0.91 -19.92 -52.25
N ALA A 298 0.45 -18.67 -52.13
CA ALA A 298 -0.01 -17.86 -53.25
C ALA A 298 1.12 -17.53 -54.23
N TYR A 299 2.33 -17.22 -53.74
CA TYR A 299 3.51 -17.01 -54.57
C TYR A 299 3.89 -18.27 -55.35
N TRP A 300 3.87 -19.43 -54.68
CA TRP A 300 4.23 -20.72 -55.29
C TRP A 300 3.21 -21.19 -56.35
N PHE A 301 1.91 -21.04 -56.08
CA PHE A 301 0.85 -21.28 -57.07
C PHE A 301 0.85 -20.26 -58.21
N GLY A 302 1.14 -18.99 -57.94
CA GLY A 302 1.21 -17.93 -58.95
C GLY A 302 2.27 -18.21 -60.03
N GLY A 303 3.47 -18.63 -59.61
CA GLY A 303 4.53 -19.06 -60.52
C GLY A 303 4.14 -20.29 -61.37
N TYR A 304 3.35 -21.21 -60.80
CA TYR A 304 2.85 -22.38 -61.54
C TYR A 304 1.90 -21.98 -62.68
N TYR A 305 0.93 -21.09 -62.41
CA TYR A 305 0.00 -20.61 -63.44
C TYR A 305 0.68 -19.79 -64.54
N GLN A 306 1.64 -18.93 -64.19
CA GLN A 306 2.35 -18.10 -65.17
C GLN A 306 3.24 -18.91 -66.14
N THR A 307 3.54 -20.17 -65.81
CA THR A 307 4.31 -21.08 -66.67
C THR A 307 3.44 -21.70 -67.78
N GLN A 308 2.11 -21.77 -67.63
CA GLN A 308 1.23 -22.35 -68.65
C GLN A 308 0.82 -21.36 -69.75
N THR A 309 0.67 -20.07 -69.44
CA THR A 309 0.21 -19.06 -70.43
C THR A 309 1.21 -18.71 -71.53
N GLN A 310 2.48 -19.14 -71.42
CA GLN A 310 3.45 -19.02 -72.51
C GLN A 310 3.41 -20.19 -73.52
N ALA A 311 2.67 -21.28 -73.25
CA ALA A 311 2.60 -22.43 -74.14
C ALA A 311 1.69 -22.22 -75.37
N GLU A 312 0.68 -21.34 -75.28
CA GLU A 312 -0.31 -21.13 -76.35
C GLU A 312 -0.01 -19.95 -77.29
N THR A 313 1.02 -19.14 -77.00
CA THR A 313 1.39 -17.97 -77.84
C THR A 313 2.53 -18.23 -78.82
N SER A 314 3.24 -19.36 -78.73
CA SER A 314 4.34 -19.68 -79.65
C SER A 314 3.89 -20.12 -81.04
N THR A 315 2.70 -20.73 -81.19
CA THR A 315 2.25 -21.40 -82.42
C THR A 315 1.70 -20.48 -83.50
N VAL A 316 1.54 -19.17 -83.24
CA VAL A 316 0.95 -18.21 -84.18
C VAL A 316 2.00 -17.34 -84.89
N ASN A 317 3.13 -17.03 -84.25
CA ASN A 317 4.13 -16.12 -84.79
C ASN A 317 5.20 -16.78 -85.68
N GLU A 318 5.33 -18.11 -85.65
CA GLU A 318 6.35 -18.83 -86.42
C GLU A 318 5.99 -18.95 -87.93
N ALA A 319 4.71 -18.79 -88.30
CA ALA A 319 4.23 -18.86 -89.68
C ALA A 319 4.31 -17.53 -90.47
N ALA A 320 4.74 -16.42 -89.85
CA ALA A 320 4.67 -15.08 -90.44
C ALA A 320 6.01 -14.53 -90.99
N ASN A 321 7.15 -15.09 -90.59
CA ASN A 321 8.48 -14.54 -90.89
C ASN A 321 9.27 -15.30 -91.98
N GLU A 322 8.73 -16.36 -92.59
CA GLU A 322 9.45 -17.14 -93.62
C GLU A 322 9.39 -16.53 -95.04
N VAL A 323 8.73 -15.38 -95.22
CA VAL A 323 8.48 -14.75 -96.53
C VAL A 323 8.94 -13.29 -96.60
N ALA A 324 10.15 -13.00 -96.09
CA ALA A 324 10.82 -11.71 -96.30
C ALA A 324 12.36 -11.82 -96.26
N ASN A 325 12.99 -11.94 -97.44
CA ASN A 325 14.42 -11.74 -97.75
C ASN A 325 15.46 -12.48 -96.85
N LYS A 326 16.29 -13.42 -97.32
CA LYS A 326 16.54 -14.02 -98.63
C LYS A 326 16.70 -13.05 -99.82
N ASP A 327 17.70 -12.18 -99.75
CA ASP A 327 18.43 -11.85 -100.99
C ASP A 327 19.89 -11.41 -100.79
N LEU A 328 20.69 -11.68 -101.85
CA LEU A 328 22.01 -11.13 -102.21
C LEU A 328 23.19 -11.11 -101.18
N SER A 329 24.15 -12.02 -101.42
CA SER A 329 25.54 -11.94 -100.94
C SER A 329 26.42 -11.17 -101.94
N GLY A 330 27.41 -10.37 -101.50
CA GLY A 330 28.25 -9.60 -102.43
C GLY A 330 29.48 -8.84 -101.89
N SER A 331 30.63 -9.53 -101.82
CA SER A 331 31.95 -9.05 -102.31
C SER A 331 32.86 -8.05 -101.52
N ASN A 332 34.17 -8.32 -101.62
CA ASN A 332 35.36 -7.43 -101.62
C ASN A 332 35.78 -6.54 -100.40
N ALA A 333 36.75 -7.06 -99.63
CA ALA A 333 38.18 -6.69 -99.59
C ALA A 333 38.71 -5.23 -99.35
N LYS A 334 39.93 -5.21 -98.73
CA LYS A 334 41.04 -4.21 -98.74
C LYS A 334 41.21 -3.15 -97.62
N LEU A 335 42.29 -3.37 -96.84
CA LEU A 335 43.46 -2.49 -96.60
C LEU A 335 43.41 -1.29 -95.62
N SER A 336 44.46 -1.23 -94.76
CA SER A 336 45.20 -0.10 -94.12
C SER A 336 44.69 1.35 -94.35
N SER A 337 44.64 2.26 -93.37
CA SER A 337 45.52 2.49 -92.17
C SER A 337 44.70 3.11 -90.98
N GLN A 338 45.19 3.68 -89.86
CA GLN A 338 46.53 4.11 -89.37
C GLN A 338 46.59 4.22 -87.80
N LYS A 339 47.43 5.12 -87.26
CA LYS A 339 47.60 5.62 -85.84
C LYS A 339 47.57 7.17 -85.87
N PRO A 340 47.68 7.98 -84.77
CA PRO A 340 48.01 7.74 -83.33
C PRO A 340 46.80 8.04 -82.37
N VAL A 341 46.80 7.98 -81.02
CA VAL A 341 47.77 8.05 -79.88
C VAL A 341 48.02 9.47 -79.29
N ASP A 342 48.03 9.56 -77.94
CA ASP A 342 48.27 10.72 -77.03
C ASP A 342 47.17 11.83 -76.96
N GLU A 343 46.91 12.58 -75.87
CA GLU A 343 47.45 12.61 -74.48
C GLU A 343 46.49 13.31 -73.47
N SER A 344 46.71 13.12 -72.14
CA SER A 344 46.27 14.01 -71.00
C SER A 344 44.75 14.23 -70.75
N SER A 345 44.24 14.75 -69.61
CA SER A 345 44.58 14.67 -68.16
C SER A 345 43.39 15.25 -67.32
N SER A 346 43.46 15.19 -65.97
CA SER A 346 42.95 16.20 -64.98
C SER A 346 41.53 16.84 -65.09
N GLU A 347 40.76 17.15 -64.04
CA GLU A 347 40.71 16.78 -62.60
C GLU A 347 39.50 17.50 -61.93
N GLN A 348 39.01 17.02 -60.77
CA GLN A 348 38.23 17.79 -59.76
C GLN A 348 36.86 18.40 -60.24
N ALA A 349 35.96 18.97 -59.41
CA ALA A 349 35.94 19.25 -57.96
C ALA A 349 34.49 19.11 -57.39
N THR A 350 34.29 18.49 -56.21
CA THR A 350 33.81 19.08 -54.90
C THR A 350 32.47 19.85 -54.90
N LEU A 351 31.55 19.76 -53.92
CA LEU A 351 31.66 19.95 -52.44
C LEU A 351 30.47 19.22 -51.73
N VAL A 352 30.63 18.45 -50.62
CA VAL A 352 30.56 18.82 -49.16
C VAL A 352 29.09 19.00 -48.65
N GLU A 353 28.62 18.55 -47.47
CA GLU A 353 29.23 18.37 -46.12
C GLU A 353 28.61 17.26 -45.21
N SER A 354 29.41 16.66 -44.31
CA SER A 354 29.14 16.07 -42.95
C SER A 354 27.88 15.22 -42.61
N SER A 355 27.90 14.15 -41.80
CA SER A 355 28.93 13.31 -41.12
C SER A 355 28.27 11.98 -40.62
N GLU A 356 28.89 10.87 -40.15
CA GLU A 356 30.21 10.53 -39.55
C GLU A 356 30.36 10.89 -38.05
N LEU A 357 30.91 10.08 -37.12
CA LEU A 357 31.44 8.67 -37.03
C LEU A 357 30.84 7.96 -35.77
N ALA A 358 31.09 6.71 -35.30
CA ALA A 358 32.18 5.70 -35.36
C ALA A 358 33.46 6.03 -34.52
N GLN A 359 34.30 5.11 -33.98
CA GLN A 359 34.26 3.64 -33.78
C GLN A 359 35.33 3.19 -32.72
N ASP A 360 35.41 1.89 -32.42
CA ASP A 360 36.58 1.05 -32.01
C ASP A 360 37.47 1.26 -30.74
N VAL A 361 37.44 0.22 -29.88
CA VAL A 361 38.54 -0.68 -29.41
C VAL A 361 40.02 -0.21 -29.35
N VAL A 362 40.67 -0.35 -28.17
CA VAL A 362 42.09 -0.80 -27.97
C VAL A 362 42.22 -1.61 -26.64
N GLN A 363 43.25 -2.45 -26.52
CA GLN A 363 43.58 -3.36 -25.39
C GLN A 363 44.37 -2.69 -24.24
N VAL A 364 44.51 -3.37 -23.09
CA VAL A 364 45.81 -3.78 -22.46
C VAL A 364 45.57 -4.56 -21.15
N SER A 365 46.53 -5.41 -20.75
CA SER A 365 46.48 -6.29 -19.55
C SER A 365 47.42 -5.82 -18.42
N LEU A 366 47.24 -6.31 -17.19
CA LEU A 366 48.27 -6.99 -16.36
C LEU A 366 47.82 -7.32 -14.92
N ASN A 367 48.33 -8.45 -14.38
CA ASN A 367 48.56 -8.85 -12.97
C ASN A 367 47.38 -8.83 -11.96
N GLN A 368 47.05 -9.90 -11.23
CA GLN A 368 47.79 -10.81 -10.31
C GLN A 368 47.92 -10.30 -8.85
N SER A 369 47.91 -11.25 -7.90
CA SER A 369 47.92 -11.10 -6.42
C SER A 369 46.60 -10.55 -5.82
N THR A 370 46.12 -10.93 -4.63
CA THR A 370 46.59 -11.96 -3.65
C THR A 370 45.39 -12.59 -2.90
N GLN A 371 45.57 -13.76 -2.27
CA GLN A 371 44.70 -14.23 -1.17
C GLN A 371 45.01 -13.46 0.12
N PRO A 372 44.08 -13.46 1.10
CA PRO A 372 44.22 -14.38 2.24
C PRO A 372 43.00 -15.30 2.37
N GLU A 373 43.11 -16.59 2.72
CA GLU A 373 43.80 -17.25 3.85
C GLU A 373 42.98 -17.24 5.15
N VAL A 374 42.89 -18.41 5.80
CA VAL A 374 41.95 -18.72 6.88
C VAL A 374 42.73 -19.17 8.12
N LEU A 375 42.56 -18.49 9.26
CA LEU A 375 42.91 -19.02 10.58
C LEU A 375 41.88 -18.61 11.67
N PRO A 376 41.73 -19.39 12.76
CA PRO A 376 40.59 -19.26 13.69
C PRO A 376 40.92 -18.58 15.03
N ALA A 377 39.91 -17.94 15.62
CA ALA A 377 39.79 -17.75 17.07
C ALA A 377 38.74 -18.77 17.58
N LYS A 378 39.10 -19.89 18.21
CA LYS A 378 39.82 -20.09 19.48
C LYS A 378 38.96 -19.72 20.69
N VAL A 379 38.29 -20.75 21.23
CA VAL A 379 37.51 -20.73 22.48
C VAL A 379 38.41 -20.32 23.66
N ALA A 380 37.85 -19.50 24.56
CA ALA A 380 38.44 -19.21 25.86
C ALA A 380 37.40 -19.53 26.96
N SER A 381 37.59 -20.65 27.64
CA SER A 381 36.82 -21.01 28.84
C SER A 381 37.39 -20.29 30.06
N VAL A 382 36.52 -19.85 30.98
CA VAL A 382 36.90 -19.43 32.34
C VAL A 382 35.90 -20.04 33.33
N GLU A 383 36.40 -20.55 34.44
CA GLU A 383 35.64 -21.29 35.45
C GLU A 383 35.53 -20.51 36.78
N ILE A 384 34.37 -20.65 37.47
CA ILE A 384 34.26 -20.98 38.91
C ILE A 384 34.99 -20.01 39.90
N VAL A 385 34.30 -19.05 40.56
CA VAL A 385 33.54 -19.15 41.86
C VAL A 385 34.29 -18.42 43.03
N PRO A 386 33.71 -18.01 44.19
CA PRO A 386 32.31 -17.76 44.60
C PRO A 386 32.05 -16.51 45.55
N ALA A 387 30.79 -16.38 46.01
CA ALA A 387 30.34 -16.13 47.40
C ALA A 387 30.14 -14.71 48.02
N ASN A 388 29.14 -14.67 48.92
CA ASN A 388 28.76 -13.70 49.98
C ASN A 388 28.28 -12.31 49.52
N MET A 389 27.14 -11.77 50.01
CA MET A 389 26.56 -11.88 51.36
C MET A 389 25.08 -12.32 51.43
N GLN A 390 24.61 -12.64 52.65
CA GLN A 390 23.23 -12.94 53.03
C GLN A 390 22.78 -12.02 54.19
N ASN A 391 21.46 -12.01 54.48
CA ASN A 391 20.76 -11.25 55.54
C ASN A 391 20.61 -9.75 55.19
N GLU A 392 19.47 -9.10 55.45
CA GLU A 392 18.72 -9.05 56.72
C GLU A 392 17.17 -9.10 56.60
N LEU A 393 16.51 -9.45 57.71
CA LEU A 393 15.13 -9.09 58.16
C LEU A 393 13.96 -9.28 57.16
N ALA A 394 12.97 -10.18 57.33
CA ALA A 394 12.32 -10.82 58.48
C ALA A 394 11.43 -9.91 59.37
N ASN A 395 10.15 -10.30 59.48
CA ASN A 395 9.04 -9.74 60.30
C ASN A 395 8.53 -8.34 59.86
N ASN A 396 7.22 -8.08 59.71
CA ASN A 396 6.11 -8.47 60.60
C ASN A 396 4.77 -8.82 59.89
N ASN A 397 4.02 -9.72 60.55
CA ASN A 397 2.56 -9.81 60.75
C ASN A 397 1.62 -8.90 59.91
N ALA A 398 0.59 -9.36 59.19
CA ALA A 398 -0.47 -10.37 59.42
C ALA A 398 -1.84 -9.76 59.82
N ASN A 399 -2.91 -10.43 59.39
CA ASN A 399 -4.34 -10.24 59.68
C ASN A 399 -5.01 -8.91 59.26
N LEU A 400 -5.93 -9.02 58.29
CA LEU A 400 -7.36 -8.94 58.60
C LEU A 400 -8.18 -9.73 57.57
N GLU A 401 -9.33 -10.26 58.00
CA GLU A 401 -10.10 -11.31 57.33
C GLU A 401 -11.62 -10.96 57.37
N GLN A 402 -12.43 -11.68 56.58
CA GLN A 402 -13.91 -11.81 56.68
C GLN A 402 -14.82 -10.61 56.31
N ALA A 403 -15.56 -10.77 55.20
CA ALA A 403 -16.95 -10.31 54.94
C ALA A 403 -17.31 -10.61 53.45
N THR A 404 -17.45 -11.85 53.01
CA THR A 404 -18.64 -12.74 53.17
C THR A 404 -19.86 -12.33 52.31
N GLU A 405 -19.96 -12.95 51.13
CA GLU A 405 -21.17 -13.37 50.38
C GLU A 405 -22.34 -12.38 50.10
N ARG A 406 -22.78 -12.33 48.82
CA ARG A 406 -24.06 -12.96 48.41
C ARG A 406 -24.32 -13.02 46.89
N ASN A 407 -25.05 -14.08 46.52
CA ASN A 407 -25.51 -14.56 45.21
C ASN A 407 -25.80 -13.57 44.05
N LEU A 408 -25.27 -13.93 42.88
CA LEU A 408 -25.91 -13.82 41.56
C LEU A 408 -26.99 -14.93 41.45
N LYS A 409 -28.09 -14.93 40.70
CA LYS A 409 -28.60 -14.27 39.45
C LYS A 409 -30.11 -14.69 39.35
N PRO A 410 -30.86 -14.51 38.23
CA PRO A 410 -31.03 -13.37 37.31
C PRO A 410 -32.52 -12.94 37.18
N GLN A 411 -32.83 -11.79 36.55
CA GLN A 411 -34.06 -11.63 35.76
C GLN A 411 -33.98 -10.44 34.78
N SER A 412 -34.96 -10.33 33.88
CA SER A 412 -34.94 -9.50 32.67
C SER A 412 -36.28 -8.80 32.42
N ALA A 413 -36.27 -7.49 32.14
CA ALA A 413 -37.38 -6.80 31.49
C ALA A 413 -36.95 -5.48 30.82
N SER A 414 -37.67 -5.16 29.76
CA SER A 414 -37.59 -4.08 28.77
C SER A 414 -37.90 -2.64 29.22
N GLU A 415 -37.23 -1.69 28.56
CA GLU A 415 -37.79 -0.43 27.98
C GLU A 415 -38.12 0.82 28.86
N PRO A 416 -38.24 2.03 28.24
CA PRO A 416 -37.80 3.28 28.85
C PRO A 416 -38.89 4.33 29.16
N ILE A 417 -38.48 5.45 29.76
CA ILE A 417 -39.25 6.70 29.99
C ILE A 417 -38.31 7.93 29.87
N PRO A 418 -38.79 9.18 29.73
CA PRO A 418 -38.40 10.00 28.57
C PRO A 418 -37.73 11.35 28.92
N ALA A 419 -37.53 12.19 27.90
CA ALA A 419 -37.03 13.56 28.05
C ALA A 419 -38.00 14.46 28.85
N ALA A 420 -37.43 15.44 29.55
CA ALA A 420 -38.15 16.54 30.21
C ALA A 420 -37.32 17.82 30.09
N GLU A 421 -37.98 18.92 29.74
CA GLU A 421 -37.39 20.25 29.63
C GLU A 421 -37.25 20.90 31.02
N GLN A 422 -36.21 21.71 31.24
CA GLN A 422 -36.08 22.57 32.42
C GLN A 422 -35.50 23.93 32.02
N ASN A 423 -36.35 24.95 32.02
CA ASN A 423 -35.90 26.35 32.05
C ASN A 423 -35.34 26.67 33.45
N LEU A 424 -34.27 27.46 33.51
CA LEU A 424 -33.66 27.94 34.74
C LEU A 424 -33.55 29.47 34.69
N ASP A 425 -34.53 30.14 35.28
CA ASP A 425 -34.48 31.57 35.59
C ASP A 425 -33.42 31.85 36.67
N PHE A 426 -32.66 32.94 36.54
CA PHE A 426 -31.61 33.33 37.48
C PHE A 426 -31.83 34.76 38.01
N ASP A 427 -32.36 34.86 39.23
CA ASP A 427 -32.42 36.12 39.98
C ASP A 427 -31.02 36.52 40.48
N LEU A 428 -30.53 37.67 40.02
CA LEU A 428 -29.19 38.21 40.32
C LEU A 428 -29.14 39.15 41.55
N SER A 429 -30.23 39.31 42.29
CA SER A 429 -30.37 40.35 43.33
C SER A 429 -29.55 40.17 44.62
N GLN A 430 -28.78 39.07 44.78
CA GLN A 430 -28.04 38.77 46.02
C GLN A 430 -26.59 38.31 45.82
N LEU A 431 -25.75 39.14 45.18
CA LEU A 431 -24.28 38.96 45.17
C LEU A 431 -23.56 40.17 45.80
N GLU A 432 -23.25 40.06 47.09
CA GLU A 432 -22.41 41.06 47.78
C GLU A 432 -20.99 41.12 47.18
N GLY A 433 -20.48 42.35 46.99
CA GLY A 433 -19.09 42.60 46.58
C GLY A 433 -18.86 42.93 45.09
N VAL A 434 -19.89 42.89 44.24
CA VAL A 434 -19.78 43.33 42.83
C VAL A 434 -19.94 44.85 42.74
N SER A 435 -19.12 45.53 41.92
CA SER A 435 -19.26 46.98 41.71
C SER A 435 -20.49 47.31 40.83
N PRO A 436 -21.16 48.46 41.04
CA PRO A 436 -22.34 48.82 40.26
C PRO A 436 -22.06 48.99 38.76
N GLU A 437 -20.83 49.34 38.36
CA GLU A 437 -20.43 49.37 36.94
C GLU A 437 -20.37 47.99 36.29
N LEU A 438 -20.00 46.95 37.04
CA LEU A 438 -19.99 45.57 36.54
C LEU A 438 -21.41 45.02 36.44
N LEU A 439 -22.27 45.29 37.43
CA LEU A 439 -23.69 44.95 37.35
C LEU A 439 -24.36 45.66 36.17
N ALA A 440 -24.11 46.96 35.97
CA ALA A 440 -24.65 47.69 34.82
C ALA A 440 -24.20 47.10 33.46
N LYS A 441 -22.93 46.68 33.33
CA LYS A 441 -22.42 46.02 32.11
C LYS A 441 -22.97 44.62 31.90
N VAL A 442 -23.19 43.84 32.95
CA VAL A 442 -23.80 42.52 32.86
C VAL A 442 -25.28 42.66 32.47
N GLN A 443 -26.01 43.59 33.10
CA GLN A 443 -27.40 43.87 32.75
C GLN A 443 -27.51 44.34 31.29
N GLN A 444 -26.68 45.29 30.86
CA GLN A 444 -26.63 45.73 29.46
C GLN A 444 -26.36 44.57 28.49
N ALA A 445 -25.45 43.64 28.83
CA ALA A 445 -25.17 42.47 28.00
C ALA A 445 -26.33 41.46 27.95
N VAL A 446 -27.15 41.37 29.02
CA VAL A 446 -28.39 40.59 29.03
C VAL A 446 -29.45 41.29 28.18
N ASP A 447 -29.66 42.58 28.37
CA ASP A 447 -30.62 43.39 27.61
C ASP A 447 -30.30 43.40 26.08
N ASP A 448 -29.01 43.47 25.72
CA ASP A 448 -28.51 43.32 24.34
C ASP A 448 -28.72 41.90 23.77
N THR A 449 -28.88 40.89 24.63
CA THR A 449 -29.16 39.49 24.26
C THR A 449 -30.68 39.24 24.13
N GLU A 450 -31.51 39.79 25.02
CA GLU A 450 -32.97 39.60 25.00
C GLU A 450 -33.65 40.25 23.79
N GLN A 451 -33.03 41.24 23.15
CA GLN A 451 -33.52 41.79 21.87
C GLN A 451 -33.25 40.89 20.66
N GLN A 452 -32.52 39.78 20.82
CA GLN A 452 -32.36 38.76 19.78
C GLN A 452 -33.31 37.59 20.02
N GLN A 453 -34.48 37.66 19.39
CA GLN A 453 -35.40 36.52 19.31
C GLN A 453 -34.65 35.30 18.71
N PRO A 454 -34.86 34.08 19.24
CA PRO A 454 -34.21 32.89 18.70
C PRO A 454 -34.80 32.56 17.32
N LEU A 455 -34.14 33.03 16.26
CA LEU A 455 -34.29 32.40 14.96
C LEU A 455 -33.83 30.95 15.11
N ALA A 456 -34.66 30.01 14.66
CA ALA A 456 -34.21 28.66 14.39
C ALA A 456 -32.99 28.74 13.44
N PRO A 457 -32.00 27.85 13.56
CA PRO A 457 -30.80 27.90 12.72
C PRO A 457 -31.20 27.79 11.26
N ALA A 458 -31.17 28.93 10.56
CA ALA A 458 -31.28 28.95 9.11
C ALA A 458 -30.13 28.11 8.55
N ALA A 459 -30.45 27.22 7.61
CA ALA A 459 -29.40 26.64 6.77
C ALA A 459 -28.62 27.79 6.11
N PRO A 460 -27.30 27.65 5.88
CA PRO A 460 -26.59 28.62 5.06
C PRO A 460 -27.32 28.76 3.72
N GLU A 461 -27.62 29.99 3.30
CA GLU A 461 -28.30 30.25 2.04
C GLU A 461 -27.35 29.99 0.86
N SER A 462 -27.14 28.70 0.54
CA SER A 462 -26.70 28.30 -0.79
C SER A 462 -27.69 28.91 -1.79
N PRO A 463 -27.26 29.74 -2.76
CA PRO A 463 -28.17 30.45 -3.67
C PRO A 463 -28.83 29.54 -4.73
N VAL A 464 -28.77 28.23 -4.50
CA VAL A 464 -29.19 27.14 -5.38
C VAL A 464 -30.00 26.16 -4.52
N PRO A 465 -31.23 25.77 -4.91
CA PRO A 465 -32.08 24.90 -4.08
C PRO A 465 -31.54 23.47 -4.01
N SER A 466 -31.84 22.76 -2.92
CA SER A 466 -31.52 21.34 -2.76
C SER A 466 -32.27 20.49 -3.80
N LEU A 467 -31.67 19.37 -4.21
CA LEU A 467 -32.36 18.39 -5.07
C LEU A 467 -33.69 17.89 -4.46
N LEU A 468 -33.82 17.89 -3.14
CA LEU A 468 -35.07 17.50 -2.45
C LEU A 468 -36.20 18.53 -2.65
N ASP A 469 -35.87 19.80 -2.89
CA ASP A 469 -36.82 20.89 -3.12
C ASP A 469 -37.10 21.11 -4.62
N MET A 470 -36.31 20.49 -5.50
CA MET A 470 -36.50 20.56 -6.95
C MET A 470 -37.81 19.90 -7.41
N PRO A 471 -38.42 20.35 -8.53
CA PRO A 471 -39.59 19.70 -9.10
C PRO A 471 -39.37 18.21 -9.38
N SER A 472 -40.41 17.39 -9.19
CA SER A 472 -40.34 15.94 -9.32
C SER A 472 -39.87 15.43 -10.69
N HIS A 473 -39.99 16.23 -11.76
CA HIS A 473 -39.43 15.87 -13.06
C HIS A 473 -37.89 15.96 -13.12
N ILE A 474 -37.27 16.83 -12.32
CA ILE A 474 -35.81 16.90 -12.14
C ILE A 474 -35.36 15.75 -11.25
N GLN A 475 -35.98 15.54 -10.09
CA GLN A 475 -35.65 14.45 -9.16
C GLN A 475 -35.63 13.07 -9.86
N ASN A 476 -36.66 12.77 -10.67
CA ASN A 476 -36.73 11.51 -11.42
C ASN A 476 -35.83 11.47 -12.68
N SER A 477 -35.19 12.58 -13.07
CA SER A 477 -34.25 12.66 -14.19
C SER A 477 -32.78 12.62 -13.76
N VAL A 478 -32.48 12.87 -12.48
CA VAL A 478 -31.14 12.70 -11.91
C VAL A 478 -30.87 11.21 -11.72
N PRO A 479 -29.85 10.62 -12.39
CA PRO A 479 -29.50 9.22 -12.24
C PRO A 479 -28.80 8.95 -10.90
N ALA A 480 -28.78 7.70 -10.47
CA ALA A 480 -28.15 7.30 -9.21
C ALA A 480 -26.65 7.66 -9.15
N MET A 481 -26.24 8.27 -8.03
CA MET A 481 -24.91 8.83 -7.78
C MET A 481 -24.51 8.62 -6.32
N THR A 482 -23.45 7.84 -6.10
CA THR A 482 -22.82 7.69 -4.78
C THR A 482 -21.58 8.58 -4.68
N PHE A 483 -21.61 9.59 -3.81
CA PHE A 483 -20.42 10.39 -3.49
C PHE A 483 -19.57 9.68 -2.43
N GLU A 484 -18.30 9.44 -2.75
CA GLU A 484 -17.34 8.69 -1.90
C GLU A 484 -16.31 9.60 -1.22
N VAL A 485 -15.94 10.69 -1.89
CA VAL A 485 -14.91 11.66 -1.46
C VAL A 485 -15.34 13.05 -1.88
N HIS A 486 -15.08 14.04 -1.03
CA HIS A 486 -15.33 15.45 -1.28
C HIS A 486 -14.14 16.26 -0.77
N ILE A 487 -13.45 16.96 -1.69
CA ILE A 487 -12.28 17.79 -1.37
C ILE A 487 -12.52 19.18 -1.99
N PHE A 488 -12.86 20.13 -1.11
CA PHE A 488 -12.92 21.55 -1.44
C PHE A 488 -11.51 22.16 -1.47
N ALA A 489 -11.26 23.07 -2.41
CA ALA A 489 -10.03 23.86 -2.45
C ALA A 489 -10.30 25.26 -3.01
N THR A 490 -9.86 26.30 -2.29
CA THR A 490 -10.11 27.71 -2.61
C THR A 490 -9.32 28.25 -3.81
N ASP A 491 -8.49 27.42 -4.45
CA ASP A 491 -7.73 27.71 -5.65
C ASP A 491 -8.34 27.12 -6.93
N GLY A 492 -9.52 26.47 -6.83
CA GLY A 492 -10.20 25.81 -7.95
C GLY A 492 -9.71 24.39 -8.23
N ASN A 493 -8.76 23.84 -7.46
CA ASN A 493 -8.32 22.44 -7.59
C ASN A 493 -9.17 21.47 -6.77
N GLY A 494 -10.42 21.85 -6.46
CA GLY A 494 -11.38 20.99 -5.76
C GLY A 494 -11.81 19.81 -6.62
N TRP A 495 -12.11 18.68 -5.99
CA TRP A 495 -12.64 17.49 -6.67
C TRP A 495 -13.52 16.64 -5.77
N VAL A 496 -14.42 15.89 -6.40
CA VAL A 496 -15.28 14.89 -5.77
C VAL A 496 -15.07 13.53 -6.41
N ARG A 497 -15.31 12.44 -5.67
CA ARG A 497 -15.38 11.10 -6.25
C ARG A 497 -16.83 10.64 -6.26
N VAL A 498 -17.36 10.36 -7.44
CA VAL A 498 -18.72 9.87 -7.65
C VAL A 498 -18.70 8.63 -8.51
N ASN A 499 -19.44 7.59 -8.12
CA ASN A 499 -19.54 6.33 -8.85
C ASN A 499 -18.16 5.74 -9.24
N GLY A 500 -17.23 5.71 -8.29
CA GLY A 500 -15.87 5.19 -8.42
C GLY A 500 -14.91 6.04 -9.27
N ARG A 501 -15.26 7.29 -9.61
CA ARG A 501 -14.43 8.16 -10.46
C ARG A 501 -14.31 9.58 -9.92
N GLU A 502 -13.12 10.14 -10.06
CA GLU A 502 -12.81 11.52 -9.68
C GLU A 502 -13.40 12.50 -10.72
N ARG A 503 -13.84 13.67 -10.25
CA ARG A 503 -14.58 14.69 -10.98
C ARG A 503 -14.17 16.08 -10.52
N TYR A 504 -13.95 16.97 -11.48
CA TYR A 504 -13.62 18.38 -11.30
C TYR A 504 -14.76 19.25 -11.81
N GLU A 505 -14.77 20.53 -11.45
CA GLU A 505 -15.78 21.49 -11.95
C GLU A 505 -15.79 21.51 -13.50
N GLY A 506 -16.98 21.38 -14.08
CA GLY A 506 -17.22 21.18 -15.51
C GLY A 506 -17.36 19.72 -15.98
N ASP A 507 -17.01 18.71 -15.17
CA ASP A 507 -17.13 17.30 -15.59
C ASP A 507 -18.57 16.77 -15.57
N VAL A 508 -18.90 15.87 -16.49
CA VAL A 508 -20.16 15.08 -16.45
C VAL A 508 -20.07 14.00 -15.37
N VAL A 509 -20.85 14.16 -14.30
CA VAL A 509 -20.88 13.24 -13.16
C VAL A 509 -21.54 11.92 -13.57
N ALA A 510 -22.81 11.97 -13.97
CA ALA A 510 -23.58 10.84 -14.44
C ALA A 510 -24.68 11.25 -15.45
N GLY A 511 -24.81 10.49 -16.54
CA GLY A 511 -25.84 10.74 -17.56
C GLY A 511 -25.65 12.10 -18.27
N ARG A 512 -26.49 13.07 -17.91
CA ARG A 512 -26.44 14.47 -18.39
C ARG A 512 -26.18 15.47 -17.25
N VAL A 513 -25.94 15.01 -16.02
CA VAL A 513 -25.64 15.88 -14.87
C VAL A 513 -24.19 16.33 -14.93
N VAL A 514 -23.97 17.64 -14.91
CA VAL A 514 -22.65 18.28 -14.89
C VAL A 514 -22.34 18.76 -13.48
N LEU A 515 -21.08 18.66 -13.07
CA LEU A 515 -20.56 19.25 -11.84
C LEU A 515 -20.33 20.75 -12.04
N ALA A 516 -21.21 21.60 -11.50
CA ALA A 516 -21.14 23.03 -11.72
C ALA A 516 -20.13 23.70 -10.79
N GLN A 517 -20.20 23.43 -9.49
CA GLN A 517 -19.29 23.96 -8.46
C GLN A 517 -19.13 22.97 -7.29
N ILE A 518 -17.99 23.03 -6.60
CA ILE A 518 -17.70 22.30 -5.37
C ILE A 518 -17.54 23.34 -4.25
N ASN A 519 -18.49 23.40 -3.31
CA ASN A 519 -18.40 24.30 -2.16
C ASN A 519 -17.74 23.58 -0.97
N GLN A 520 -17.79 24.18 0.22
CA GLN A 520 -17.20 23.60 1.42
C GLN A 520 -18.06 22.45 2.02
N GLU A 521 -19.39 22.54 1.91
CA GLU A 521 -20.35 21.63 2.57
C GLU A 521 -21.34 20.95 1.60
N ASP A 522 -21.57 21.54 0.43
CA ASP A 522 -22.44 21.01 -0.63
C ASP A 522 -21.76 21.05 -2.02
N VAL A 523 -22.41 20.41 -2.98
CA VAL A 523 -21.96 20.28 -4.37
C VAL A 523 -23.06 20.78 -5.29
N VAL A 524 -22.75 21.74 -6.15
CA VAL A 524 -23.70 22.29 -7.13
C VAL A 524 -23.62 21.46 -8.42
N LEU A 525 -24.77 20.96 -8.84
CA LEU A 525 -24.96 20.11 -10.00
C LEU A 525 -25.92 20.77 -10.98
N GLU A 526 -25.69 20.63 -12.28
CA GLU A 526 -26.57 21.15 -13.33
C GLU A 526 -27.15 20.02 -14.19
N LEU A 527 -28.45 20.09 -14.47
CA LEU A 527 -29.14 19.22 -15.43
C LEU A 527 -30.09 20.06 -16.29
N ASP A 528 -29.94 19.97 -17.61
CA ASP A 528 -30.78 20.65 -18.61
C ASP A 528 -30.98 22.17 -18.37
N GLY A 529 -29.95 22.84 -17.82
CA GLY A 529 -29.95 24.27 -17.52
C GLY A 529 -30.58 24.66 -16.17
N GLN A 530 -30.88 23.69 -15.30
CA GLN A 530 -31.29 23.94 -13.91
C GLN A 530 -30.21 23.43 -12.95
N GLN A 531 -29.81 24.30 -12.01
CA GLN A 531 -28.81 24.00 -10.98
C GLN A 531 -29.50 23.62 -9.67
N PHE A 532 -28.99 22.59 -8.99
CA PHE A 532 -29.42 22.12 -7.68
C PHE A 532 -28.20 21.77 -6.81
N SER A 533 -28.32 21.88 -5.50
CA SER A 533 -27.30 21.43 -4.55
C SER A 533 -27.57 20.01 -4.04
N LEU A 534 -26.50 19.28 -3.71
CA LEU A 534 -26.52 18.06 -2.90
C LEU A 534 -25.47 18.16 -1.79
N PRO A 535 -25.78 17.77 -0.53
CA PRO A 535 -24.80 17.75 0.54
C PRO A 535 -23.59 16.87 0.21
N ALA A 536 -22.39 17.29 0.61
CA ALA A 536 -21.17 16.53 0.42
C ALA A 536 -21.31 15.11 1.02
N LEU A 537 -20.84 14.10 0.28
CA LEU A 537 -20.91 12.67 0.65
C LEU A 537 -22.33 12.08 0.78
N SER A 538 -23.36 12.76 0.28
CA SER A 538 -24.70 12.17 0.11
C SER A 538 -24.79 11.21 -1.09
N SER A 539 -25.78 10.32 -1.10
CA SER A 539 -26.07 9.42 -2.22
C SER A 539 -27.51 9.58 -2.70
N TRP A 540 -27.69 9.60 -4.03
CA TRP A 540 -28.97 9.60 -4.73
C TRP A 540 -29.15 8.29 -5.52
#